data_AF-A0A7X8MC80-F1
#
_entry.id   AF-A0A7X8MC80-F1
#
_cell.length_a   1.000
_cell.length_b   1.000
_cell.length_c   1.000
_cell.angle_alpha   90.00
_cell.angle_beta   90.00
_cell.angle_gamma   90.00
#
_symmetry.space_group_name_H-M   'P 1'
#
loop_
_entity.id
_entity.type
_entity.pdbx_description
1 polymer ?
#
loop_
_entity_poly.entity_id
_entity_poly.type
_entity_poly.pdbx_seq_one_letter_code
_entity_poly.pdbx_strand_id
1 'polypeptide(L)' 'MMDKELKQFGDLTLRIRACRSREVALMLSQQIYAEFGKTCKSPMARNLLRRNMNDLIRQTFDKNGKNRFLEDA' A
#
# COMPACT_ATOMS: atom_id res chain seq x y z
N MET A 1 18.36 2.64 5.76
CA MET A 1 18.43 2.96 4.31
C MET A 1 17.06 2.90 3.61
N MET A 2 16.12 2.02 3.99
CA MET A 2 14.77 1.94 3.39
C MET A 2 13.89 3.20 3.59
N ASP A 3 14.09 3.93 4.68
CA ASP A 3 13.26 5.10 5.04
C ASP A 3 13.26 6.20 3.95
N LYS A 4 14.41 6.44 3.32
CA LYS A 4 14.54 7.49 2.28
C LYS A 4 13.79 7.15 0.99
N GLU A 5 13.81 5.87 0.58
CA GLU A 5 13.16 5.44 -0.66
C GLU A 5 11.65 5.31 -0.53
N LEU A 6 11.15 5.12 0.70
CA LEU A 6 9.71 5.06 0.98
C LEU A 6 9.08 6.44 1.17
N LYS A 7 9.85 7.44 1.63
CA LYS A 7 9.38 8.83 1.78
C LYS A 7 8.76 9.42 0.52
N GLN A 8 9.23 9.04 -0.67
CA GLN A 8 8.68 9.54 -1.93
C GLN A 8 7.22 9.10 -2.17
N PHE A 9 6.78 8.01 -1.54
CA PHE A 9 5.41 7.52 -1.64
C PHE A 9 4.47 8.11 -0.59
N GLY A 10 4.98 8.97 0.29
CA GLY A 10 4.26 9.55 1.41
C GLY A 10 3.84 8.50 2.43
N ASP A 11 2.82 8.83 3.22
CA ASP A 11 2.26 7.90 4.20
C ASP A 11 1.37 6.84 3.50
N LEU A 12 1.96 5.67 3.28
CA LEU A 12 1.28 4.51 2.68
C LEU A 12 0.03 4.08 3.46
N THR A 13 0.01 4.26 4.77
CA THR A 13 -1.14 3.92 5.62
C THR A 13 -2.31 4.83 5.29
N LEU A 14 -2.07 6.15 5.27
CA LEU A 14 -3.11 7.14 4.93
C LEU A 14 -3.61 6.94 3.50
N ARG A 15 -2.71 6.70 2.54
CA ARG A 15 -3.09 6.48 1.14
C ARG A 15 -3.98 5.25 0.98
N ILE A 16 -3.68 4.15 1.65
CA ILE A 16 -4.51 2.94 1.60
C ILE A 16 -5.85 3.14 2.31
N ARG A 17 -5.86 3.80 3.48
CA ARG A 17 -7.09 4.12 4.21
C ARG A 17 -8.02 5.07 3.46
N ALA A 18 -7.49 5.90 2.55
CA ALA A 18 -8.30 6.77 1.71
C ALA A 18 -8.98 6.05 0.53
N CYS A 19 -8.57 4.83 0.19
CA CYS A 19 -9.15 4.07 -0.92
C CYS A 19 -10.57 3.59 -0.58
N ARG A 20 -11.55 3.90 -1.43
CA ARG A 20 -12.96 3.49 -1.22
C ARG A 20 -13.21 1.99 -1.36
N SER A 21 -12.41 1.28 -2.15
CA SER A 21 -12.52 -0.16 -2.35
C SER A 21 -11.16 -0.84 -2.32
N ARG A 22 -11.18 -2.14 -2.01
CA ARG A 22 -9.99 -2.99 -2.00
C ARG A 22 -9.29 -3.02 -3.36
N GLU A 23 -10.05 -3.00 -4.46
CA GLU A 23 -9.51 -3.01 -5.82
C GLU A 23 -8.67 -1.76 -6.10
N VAL A 24 -9.17 -0.58 -5.71
CA VAL A 24 -8.42 0.68 -5.84
C VAL A 24 -7.12 0.62 -5.04
N ALA A 25 -7.18 0.09 -3.82
CA ALA A 25 -5.99 -0.08 -2.98
C ALA A 25 -4.96 -1.05 -3.59
N LEU A 26 -5.43 -2.14 -4.23
CA LEU A 26 -4.57 -3.09 -4.93
C LEU A 26 -3.91 -2.45 -6.16
N MET A 27 -4.65 -1.69 -6.97
CA MET A 27 -4.08 -0.96 -8.11
C MET A 27 -3.00 0.04 -7.66
N LEU A 28 -3.27 0.80 -6.61
CA LEU A 28 -2.30 1.71 -6.01
C LEU A 28 -1.04 0.96 -5.54
N SER A 29 -1.22 -0.20 -4.89
CA SER A 29 -0.10 -1.02 -4.44
C SER A 29 0.78 -1.49 -5.60
N GLN A 30 0.19 -1.88 -6.73
CA GLN A 30 0.92 -2.31 -7.93
C GLN A 30 1.72 -1.17 -8.53
N GLN A 31 1.16 0.03 -8.61
CA GLN A 31 1.89 1.22 -9.09
C GLN A 31 3.10 1.52 -8.20
N ILE A 32 2.91 1.51 -6.88
CA ILE A 32 3.99 1.74 -5.91
C ILE A 32 5.08 0.67 -6.04
N TYR A 33 4.73 -0.62 -6.22
CA TYR A 33 5.73 -1.66 -6.44
C TYR A 33 6.51 -1.47 -7.73
N ALA A 34 5.83 -1.06 -8.82
CA ALA A 34 6.47 -0.82 -10.10
C ALA A 34 7.47 0.35 -9.99
N GLU A 35 7.07 1.45 -9.34
CA GLU A 35 7.92 2.62 -9.12
C GLU A 35 9.09 2.30 -8.18
N PHE A 36 8.82 1.66 -7.05
CA PHE A 36 9.86 1.25 -6.10
C PHE A 36 10.87 0.27 -6.74
N GLY A 37 10.42 -0.61 -7.64
CA GLY A 37 11.30 -1.52 -8.38
C GLY A 37 12.21 -0.83 -9.40
N LYS A 38 11.88 0.38 -9.84
CA LYS A 38 12.76 1.19 -10.71
C LYS A 38 13.95 1.71 -9.92
N THR A 39 13.72 2.18 -8.69
CA THR A 39 14.74 2.84 -7.85
C THR A 39 15.48 1.86 -6.94
N CYS A 40 14.78 0.90 -6.32
CA CYS A 40 15.33 -0.02 -5.33
C CYS A 40 15.54 -1.42 -5.94
N LYS A 41 16.81 -1.86 -6.02
CA LYS A 41 17.18 -3.19 -6.53
C LYS A 41 17.19 -4.28 -5.46
N SER A 42 17.12 -3.93 -4.18
CA SER A 42 17.16 -4.90 -3.07
C SER A 42 15.91 -5.79 -3.05
N PRO A 43 16.05 -7.12 -3.26
CA PRO A 43 14.91 -8.03 -3.22
C PRO A 43 14.26 -8.07 -1.83
N MET A 44 15.07 -7.93 -0.78
CA MET A 44 14.59 -7.88 0.61
C MET A 44 13.71 -6.65 0.84
N ALA A 45 14.13 -5.47 0.37
CA ALA A 45 13.34 -4.25 0.50
C ALA A 45 12.01 -4.35 -0.26
N ARG A 46 12.04 -4.88 -1.49
CA ARG A 46 10.84 -5.09 -2.31
C ARG A 46 9.87 -6.06 -1.65
N ASN A 47 10.39 -7.14 -1.06
CA ASN A 47 9.58 -8.10 -0.32
C ASN A 47 8.97 -7.50 0.95
N LEU A 48 9.72 -6.66 1.68
CA LEU A 48 9.20 -5.99 2.86
C LEU A 48 8.07 -5.03 2.51
N LEU A 49 8.26 -4.19 1.50
CA LEU A 49 7.22 -3.29 0.99
C LEU A 49 5.96 -4.07 0.59
N ARG A 50 6.15 -5.20 -0.09
CA ARG A 50 5.03 -6.07 -0.49
C ARG A 50 4.23 -6.62 0.68
N ARG A 51 4.92 -7.11 1.71
CA ARG A 51 4.27 -7.62 2.92
C ARG A 51 3.52 -6.51 3.64
N ASN A 52 4.19 -5.37 3.89
CA ASN A 52 3.59 -4.23 4.58
C ASN A 52 2.32 -3.72 3.89
N MET A 53 2.36 -3.54 2.57
CA MET A 53 1.20 -3.08 1.80
C MET A 53 0.06 -4.11 1.80
N ASN A 54 0.36 -5.41 1.68
CA ASN A 54 -0.66 -6.44 1.77
C ASN A 54 -1.32 -6.48 3.16
N ASP A 55 -0.53 -6.31 4.23
CA ASP A 55 -1.04 -6.26 5.59
C ASP A 55 -1.90 -5.02 5.82
N LEU A 56 -1.47 -3.85 5.32
CA LEU A 56 -2.26 -2.61 5.36
C LEU A 56 -3.60 -2.77 4.65
N ILE A 57 -3.62 -3.36 3.45
CA ILE A 57 -4.86 -3.64 2.71
C ILE A 57 -5.75 -4.60 3.50
N ARG A 58 -5.19 -5.67 4.07
CA ARG A 58 -5.96 -6.65 4.85
C ARG A 58 -6.57 -6.04 6.12
N GLN A 59 -5.88 -5.10 6.75
CA GLN A 59 -6.38 -4.37 7.93
C GLN A 59 -7.43 -3.33 7.56
N THR A 60 -7.30 -2.71 6.38
CA THR A 60 -8.18 -1.63 5.91
C THR A 60 -9.50 -2.14 5.36
N PHE A 61 -9.50 -3.26 4.65
CA PHE A 61 -10.69 -3.77 4.00
C PHE A 61 -11.26 -4.99 4.74
N ASP A 62 -12.58 -5.05 4.84
CA ASP A 62 -13.28 -6.23 5.33
C ASP A 62 -13.29 -7.37 4.28
N LYS A 63 -13.94 -8.49 4.62
CA LYS A 63 -14.09 -9.63 3.70
C LYS A 63 -14.90 -9.31 2.45
N ASN A 64 -15.73 -8.26 2.48
CA ASN A 64 -16.57 -7.81 1.37
C ASN A 64 -15.86 -6.75 0.52
N GLY A 65 -14.63 -6.35 0.88
CA GLY A 65 -13.88 -5.32 0.18
C GLY A 65 -14.28 -3.89 0.54
N LYS A 66 -15.12 -3.70 1.57
CA LYS A 66 -15.47 -2.38 2.12
C LYS A 66 -14.36 -1.85 3.03
N ASN A 67 -14.09 -0.56 2.93
CA ASN A 67 -13.13 0.11 3.80
C ASN A 67 -13.71 0.26 5.22
N ARG A 68 -12.99 -0.21 6.24
CA ARG A 68 -13.41 -0.16 7.65
C ARG A 68 -13.27 1.22 8.29
N PHE A 69 -12.55 2.13 7.65
CA PHE A 69 -12.22 3.47 8.17
C PHE A 69 -13.01 4.60 7.50
N LEU A 70 -13.78 4.29 6.47
CA LEU A 70 -14.69 5.26 5.85
C LEU A 70 -16.08 4.98 6.41
N GLU A 71 -16.70 5.97 7.04
CA GLU A 71 -18.12 5.89 7.36
C GLU A 71 -18.90 5.84 6.03
N ASP A 72 -19.92 4.98 5.95
CA ASP A 72 -20.85 4.96 4.81
C ASP A 72 -21.53 6.34 4.80
N ALA A 73 -21.07 7.23 3.92
CA ALA A 73 -21.58 8.59 3.74
C ALA A 73 -22.91 8.61 2.98
#